data_AF-A0A821X1Q7-F1
#
_entry.id   AF-A0A821X1Q7-F1
#
_cell.length_a   1.000
_cell.length_b   1.000
_cell.length_c   1.000
_cell.angle_alpha   90.00
_cell.angle_beta   90.00
_cell.angle_gamma   90.00
#
_symmetry.space_group_name_H-M   'P 1'
#
loop_
_entity.id
_entity.type
_entity.pdbx_description
1 polymer ?
#
loop_
_entity_poly.entity_id
_entity_poly.type
_entity_poly.pdbx_seq_one_letter_code
_entity_poly.pdbx_strand_id
1 'polypeptide(L)'
;IHTPGHTTDHLCYWLEEERALFSGDTILGQGTTEFEDLYDYLNSLKLILNLSPTKIYPGHGPVVENPRETLAHYISHRQQRSNQILDALKQSSDGLDPSEITKIVYT
;
A
#
# COMPACT_ATOMS: atom_id res chain seq x y z
N ILE A 1 -3.15 15.97 -4.47
CA ILE A 1 -1.83 15.34 -4.21
C ILE A 1 -1.69 14.17 -5.15
N HIS A 2 -0.73 14.20 -6.07
CA HIS A 2 -0.50 13.08 -6.98
C HIS A 2 0.08 11.90 -6.20
N THR A 3 -0.62 10.77 -6.26
CA THR A 3 -0.32 9.56 -5.48
C THR A 3 -0.41 8.32 -6.39
N PRO A 4 0.49 8.20 -7.39
CA PRO A 4 0.47 7.10 -8.33
C PRO A 4 0.72 5.76 -7.64
N GLY A 5 0.33 4.68 -8.31
CA GLY A 5 0.54 3.31 -7.87
C GLY A 5 -0.73 2.49 -8.03
N HIS A 6 -1.86 2.95 -7.48
CA HIS A 6 -3.16 2.33 -7.77
C HIS A 6 -3.47 2.44 -9.28
N THR A 7 -3.41 3.66 -9.79
CA THR A 7 -3.29 3.98 -11.22
C THR A 7 -2.22 5.05 -11.40
N THR A 8 -1.72 5.20 -12.63
CA THR A 8 -0.70 6.22 -12.95
C THR A 8 -1.16 7.67 -12.72
N ASP A 9 -2.46 7.95 -12.85
CA ASP A 9 -3.08 9.26 -12.69
C ASP A 9 -3.76 9.48 -11.33
N HIS A 10 -3.59 8.55 -10.38
CA HIS A 10 -4.30 8.58 -9.11
C HIS A 10 -4.00 9.85 -8.28
N LEU A 11 -5.06 10.44 -7.72
CA LEU A 11 -4.99 11.64 -6.87
C LEU A 11 -5.64 11.40 -5.50
N CYS A 12 -4.97 11.86 -4.44
CA CYS A 12 -5.60 12.10 -3.14
C CYS A 12 -5.88 13.59 -2.95
N TYR A 13 -6.94 13.93 -2.20
CA TYR A 13 -7.26 15.32 -1.85
C TYR A 13 -7.07 15.57 -0.36
N TRP A 14 -6.49 16.71 -0.01
CA TRP A 14 -6.19 17.08 1.37
C TRP A 14 -7.16 18.17 1.83
N LEU A 15 -7.82 17.93 2.95
CA LEU A 15 -8.69 18.89 3.64
C LEU A 15 -7.89 19.49 4.80
N GLU A 16 -7.44 20.72 4.62
CA GLU A 16 -6.50 21.38 5.54
C GLU A 16 -7.09 21.60 6.93
N GLU A 17 -8.35 22.02 6.98
CA GLU A 17 -9.07 22.40 8.20
C GLU A 17 -9.21 21.23 9.17
N GLU A 18 -9.43 20.03 8.64
CA GLU A 18 -9.58 18.82 9.45
C GLU A 18 -8.29 18.00 9.53
N ARG A 19 -7.26 18.36 8.74
CA ARG A 19 -6.08 17.54 8.47
C ARG A 19 -6.46 16.13 8.00
N ALA A 20 -7.48 16.05 7.16
CA ALA A 20 -8.02 14.80 6.65
C ALA A 20 -7.64 14.58 5.19
N LEU A 21 -7.59 13.31 4.78
CA LEU A 21 -7.28 12.93 3.40
C LEU A 21 -8.46 12.18 2.77
N PHE A 22 -8.87 12.59 1.57
CA PHE A 22 -9.68 11.76 0.69
C PHE A 22 -8.74 10.90 -0.15
N SER A 23 -8.71 9.59 0.11
CA SER A 23 -7.67 8.70 -0.43
C SER A 23 -8.02 8.01 -1.74
N GLY A 24 -9.27 8.11 -2.21
CA GLY A 24 -9.75 7.28 -3.31
C GLY A 24 -9.45 5.80 -3.02
N ASP A 25 -8.83 5.13 -3.97
CA ASP A 25 -8.52 3.69 -3.87
C ASP A 25 -7.08 3.40 -3.45
N THR A 26 -6.29 4.44 -3.12
CA THR A 26 -4.95 4.25 -2.53
C THR A 26 -5.02 3.63 -1.13
N ILE A 27 -6.05 3.95 -0.34
CA ILE A 27 -6.28 3.39 1.00
C ILE A 27 -7.77 3.16 1.13
N LEU A 28 -8.16 1.94 1.53
CA LEU A 28 -9.55 1.55 1.73
C LEU A 28 -9.89 1.50 3.21
N GLY A 29 -11.17 1.67 3.52
CA GLY A 29 -11.69 1.57 4.89
C GLY A 29 -11.63 0.17 5.49
N GLN A 30 -11.58 -0.84 4.64
CA GLN A 30 -11.49 -2.25 5.04
C GLN A 30 -10.71 -3.04 4.01
N GLY A 31 -9.91 -4.00 4.47
CA GLY A 31 -9.10 -4.85 3.60
C GLY A 31 -7.91 -4.11 2.98
N THR A 32 -7.46 -4.59 1.83
CA THR A 32 -6.37 -3.99 1.05
C THR A 32 -6.82 -3.68 -0.37
N THR A 33 -6.16 -2.73 -1.01
CA THR A 33 -6.41 -2.36 -2.42
C THR A 33 -5.46 -3.07 -3.40
N GLU A 34 -5.85 -3.06 -4.67
CA GLU A 34 -5.02 -3.44 -5.82
C GLU A 34 -4.19 -2.24 -6.32
N PHE A 35 -3.17 -2.49 -7.13
CA PHE A 35 -2.31 -1.46 -7.70
C PHE A 35 -1.65 -1.93 -9.00
N GLU A 36 -1.38 -0.99 -9.90
CA GLU A 36 -0.63 -1.22 -11.14
C GLU A 36 0.89 -1.30 -10.90
N ASP A 37 1.42 -0.44 -10.01
CA ASP A 37 2.85 -0.39 -9.70
C ASP A 37 3.13 -0.34 -8.19
N LEU A 38 3.87 -1.34 -7.68
CA LEU A 38 4.16 -1.46 -6.25
C LEU A 38 5.12 -0.39 -5.74
N TYR A 39 6.09 0.03 -6.57
CA TYR A 39 7.12 0.98 -6.16
C TYR A 39 6.51 2.37 -5.94
N ASP A 40 5.74 2.83 -6.92
CA ASP A 40 5.01 4.10 -6.85
C ASP A 40 3.97 4.06 -5.72
N TYR A 41 3.24 2.95 -5.59
CA TYR A 41 2.27 2.78 -4.52
C TYR A 41 2.91 2.90 -3.12
N LEU A 42 4.05 2.25 -2.88
CA LEU A 42 4.77 2.36 -1.60
C LEU A 42 5.30 3.78 -1.34
N ASN A 43 5.73 4.50 -2.37
CA ASN A 43 6.17 5.89 -2.23
C ASN A 43 4.99 6.82 -1.91
N SER A 44 3.84 6.62 -2.56
CA SER A 44 2.59 7.31 -2.26
C SER A 44 2.14 7.09 -0.83
N LEU A 45 2.17 5.85 -0.33
CA LEU A 45 1.85 5.54 1.07
C LEU A 45 2.80 6.23 2.06
N LYS A 46 4.11 6.25 1.79
CA LYS A 46 5.10 6.97 2.63
C LYS A 46 4.89 8.48 2.62
N LEU A 47 4.57 9.05 1.45
CA LEU A 47 4.21 10.46 1.33
C LEU A 47 3.00 10.78 2.22
N ILE A 48 1.94 9.99 2.12
CA ILE A 48 0.72 10.16 2.94
C ILE A 48 1.04 9.99 4.43
N LEU A 49 1.84 9.00 4.81
CA LEU A 49 2.28 8.80 6.20
C LEU A 49 2.99 10.04 6.76
N ASN A 50 3.85 10.67 5.96
CA ASN A 50 4.56 11.88 6.36
C ASN A 50 3.64 13.11 6.51
N LEU A 51 2.54 13.19 5.74
CA LEU A 51 1.53 14.24 5.91
C LEU A 51 0.81 14.16 7.27
N SER A 52 0.84 12.98 7.90
CA SER A 52 0.22 12.72 9.20
C SER A 52 -1.27 13.12 9.23
N PRO A 53 -2.13 12.51 8.38
CA PRO A 53 -3.58 12.70 8.44
C PRO A 53 -4.14 12.30 9.79
N THR A 54 -5.13 13.05 10.28
CA THR A 54 -5.92 12.71 11.47
C THR A 54 -7.05 11.74 11.13
N LYS A 55 -7.58 11.81 9.90
CA LYS A 55 -8.59 10.90 9.34
C LYS A 55 -8.33 10.64 7.86
N ILE A 56 -8.76 9.49 7.37
CA ILE A 56 -8.82 9.20 5.94
C ILE A 56 -10.24 8.82 5.54
N TYR A 57 -10.76 9.48 4.51
CA TYR A 57 -12.02 9.21 3.83
C TYR A 57 -11.74 8.42 2.56
N PRO A 58 -11.91 7.09 2.58
CA PRO A 58 -11.60 6.25 1.43
C PRO A 58 -12.67 6.31 0.35
N GLY A 59 -12.32 5.90 -0.87
CA GLY A 59 -13.28 5.67 -1.95
C GLY A 59 -14.25 4.52 -1.63
N HIS A 60 -13.78 3.52 -0.88
CA HIS A 60 -14.58 2.39 -0.44
C HIS A 60 -14.33 2.00 1.02
N GLY A 61 -15.39 1.52 1.68
CA GLY A 61 -15.37 1.09 3.08
C GLY A 61 -15.58 2.24 4.08
N PRO A 62 -15.49 1.94 5.39
CA PRO A 62 -15.70 2.92 6.45
C PRO A 62 -14.58 3.96 6.54
N VAL A 63 -14.83 5.06 7.25
CA VAL A 63 -13.80 6.06 7.57
C VAL A 63 -12.66 5.40 8.36
N VAL A 64 -11.43 5.73 8.00
CA VAL A 64 -10.24 5.30 8.74
C VAL A 64 -9.94 6.32 9.83
N GLU A 65 -10.28 5.95 11.06
CA GLU A 65 -10.07 6.79 12.26
C GLU A 65 -8.65 6.69 12.84
N ASN A 66 -7.87 5.66 12.46
CA ASN A 66 -6.46 5.49 12.88
C ASN A 66 -5.47 5.49 11.70
N PRO A 67 -5.33 6.59 10.94
CA PRO A 67 -4.55 6.61 9.69
C PRO A 67 -3.11 6.10 9.81
N ARG A 68 -2.41 6.51 10.88
CA ARG A 68 -1.00 6.13 11.09
C ARG A 68 -0.82 4.63 11.18
N GLU A 69 -1.69 3.96 11.92
CA GLU A 69 -1.64 2.50 12.08
C GLU A 69 -2.01 1.81 10.76
N THR A 70 -3.07 2.25 10.09
CA THR A 70 -3.50 1.70 8.81
C THR A 70 -2.41 1.83 7.74
N LEU A 71 -1.76 3.00 7.62
CA LEU A 71 -0.65 3.24 6.69
C LEU A 71 0.56 2.38 7.01
N ALA A 72 0.94 2.30 8.29
CA ALA A 72 2.05 1.45 8.72
C ALA A 72 1.76 -0.03 8.42
N HIS A 73 0.53 -0.48 8.63
CA HIS A 73 0.09 -1.82 8.30
C HIS A 73 0.19 -2.09 6.79
N TYR A 74 -0.34 -1.18 5.95
CA TYR A 74 -0.25 -1.30 4.49
C TYR A 74 1.20 -1.43 4.02
N ILE A 75 2.08 -0.54 4.48
CA ILE A 75 3.51 -0.54 4.11
C ILE A 75 4.18 -1.85 4.57
N SER A 76 4.00 -2.21 5.84
CA SER A 76 4.60 -3.41 6.44
C SER A 76 4.14 -4.68 5.72
N HIS A 77 2.84 -4.79 5.44
CA HIS A 77 2.28 -5.97 4.76
C HIS A 77 2.86 -6.17 3.36
N ARG A 78 3.06 -5.09 2.59
CA ARG A 78 3.70 -5.18 1.26
C ARG A 78 5.20 -5.49 1.36
N GLN A 79 5.91 -4.85 2.30
CA GLN A 79 7.34 -5.13 2.53
C GLN A 79 7.60 -6.55 2.99
N GLN A 80 6.75 -7.09 3.88
CA GLN A 80 6.82 -8.47 4.33
C GLN A 80 6.74 -9.43 3.14
N ARG A 81 5.79 -9.19 2.22
CA ARG A 81 5.65 -10.02 1.02
C ARG A 81 6.87 -9.93 0.11
N SER A 82 7.38 -8.73 -0.14
CA SER A 82 8.62 -8.55 -0.93
C SER A 82 9.81 -9.26 -0.30
N ASN A 83 9.95 -9.21 1.02
CA ASN A 83 11.03 -9.90 1.73
C ASN A 83 10.91 -11.43 1.61
N GLN A 84 9.70 -11.99 1.73
CA GLN A 84 9.49 -13.43 1.52
C GLN A 84 9.89 -13.88 0.11
N ILE A 85 9.59 -13.08 -0.91
CA ILE A 85 10.00 -13.37 -2.30
C ILE A 85 11.53 -13.30 -2.41
N LEU A 86 12.16 -12.27 -1.85
CA LEU A 86 13.63 -12.14 -1.85
C LEU A 86 14.31 -13.31 -1.13
N ASP A 87 13.76 -13.75 -0.01
CA ASP A 87 14.32 -14.86 0.76
C ASP A 87 14.17 -16.19 0.01
N ALA A 88 13.05 -16.43 -0.66
CA ALA A 88 12.87 -17.59 -1.54
C ALA A 88 13.89 -17.60 -2.68
N LEU A 89 14.10 -16.45 -3.33
CA LEU A 89 15.08 -16.31 -4.41
C LEU A 89 16.52 -16.55 -3.95
N LYS A 90 16.90 -16.07 -2.76
CA LYS A 90 18.25 -16.28 -2.19
C LYS A 90 18.53 -17.74 -1.84
N GLN A 91 17.50 -18.53 -1.57
CA GLN A 91 17.63 -19.94 -1.21
C GLN A 91 17.74 -20.86 -2.44
N SER A 92 17.43 -20.37 -3.64
CA SER A 92 17.57 -21.14 -4.88
C SER A 92 18.91 -20.90 -5.57
N SER A 93 19.57 -21.98 -6.02
CA SER A 93 20.79 -21.93 -6.82
C SER A 93 20.53 -21.67 -8.31
N ASP A 94 19.37 -22.10 -8.82
CA ASP A 94 19.07 -22.16 -10.26
C ASP A 94 17.98 -21.15 -10.68
N GLY A 95 17.65 -20.21 -9.79
CA GLY A 95 16.50 -19.31 -9.96
C GLY A 95 15.17 -19.99 -9.59
N LEU A 96 14.07 -19.22 -9.63
CA LEU A 96 12.71 -19.73 -9.43
C LEU A 96 11.80 -19.08 -10.48
N ASP A 97 10.86 -19.85 -11.02
CA ASP A 97 9.78 -19.29 -11.82
C ASP A 97 8.65 -18.71 -10.93
N PRO A 98 7.74 -17.88 -11.47
CA PRO A 98 6.67 -17.27 -10.68
C PRO A 98 5.73 -18.27 -10.00
N SER A 99 5.52 -19.45 -10.59
CA SER A 99 4.65 -20.49 -10.04
C SER A 99 5.30 -21.16 -8.83
N GLU A 100 6.61 -21.35 -8.85
CA GLU A 100 7.39 -21.89 -7.74
C GLU A 100 7.42 -20.90 -6.57
N ILE A 101 7.68 -19.61 -6.85
CA ILE A 101 7.63 -18.54 -5.84
C ILE A 101 6.24 -18.50 -5.18
N THR A 102 5.18 -18.60 -5.99
CA THR A 102 3.80 -18.59 -5.47
C THR A 102 3.55 -19.73 -4.49
N LYS A 103 3.99 -20.95 -4.81
CA LYS A 103 3.85 -22.13 -3.93
C LYS A 103 4.63 -22.00 -2.62
N ILE A 104 5.76 -21.28 -2.61
CA ILE A 104 6.57 -21.08 -1.40
C ILE A 104 5.98 -19.99 -0.50
N VAL A 105 5.48 -18.92 -1.11
CA VAL A 105 5.16 -17.68 -0.40
C VAL A 105 3.67 -17.59 0.02
N TYR A 106 2.75 -18.22 -0.72
CA TYR A 106 1.30 -18.06 -0.55
C TYR A 106 0.56 -19.32 -0.09
N THR A 107 1.26 -20.30 0.48
CA THR A 107 0.68 -21.46 1.18
C THR A 107 0.31 -21.19 2.63
#